data_AF-A0A166P3P8-F1
#
_entry.id   AF-A0A166P3P8-F1
#
_cell.length_a   1.000
_cell.length_b   1.000
_cell.length_c   1.000
_cell.angle_alpha   90.00
_cell.angle_beta   90.00
_cell.angle_gamma   90.00
#
_symmetry.space_group_name_H-M   'P 1'
#
loop_
_entity.id
_entity.type
_entity.pdbx_description
1 polymer ?
#
loop_
_entity_poly.entity_id
_entity_poly.type
_entity_poly.pdbx_seq_one_letter_code
_entity_poly.pdbx_strand_id
1 'polypeptide(L)'
;MAGGEAAELGRLLAEHGRAAGWGDRDPLPLANAARALLPLVQLPPRAVWGRSGRTVLTTTQAWLGRPLATATAPDEMVLRYLRAFGPATVADVQKWSGLTRLGEVVDRLRPRLLVLRDETGAELFDLPDAPRPGPDTPVPVRFLPEYDNVLLSYAAGTRASSEADRRRLFRPNGIIPATVLVDGFVRGVWKVARVRGAAVLEIEPFAPLTEPTAAELQAEGARLLAFIAADAPSRQVRLLRPAP
;
A
#
# COMPACT_ATOMS: atom_id res chain seq x y z
N MET A 1 -22.38 -7.18 6.06
CA MET A 1 -23.36 -7.42 4.97
C MET A 1 -22.63 -7.80 3.67
N ALA A 2 -21.98 -8.97 3.65
CA ALA A 2 -21.22 -9.52 2.51
C ALA A 2 -21.66 -10.96 2.15
N GLY A 3 -22.84 -11.38 2.63
CA GLY A 3 -23.27 -12.79 2.61
C GLY A 3 -23.77 -13.29 1.25
N GLY A 4 -24.30 -12.42 0.38
CA GLY A 4 -24.97 -12.88 -0.86
C GLY A 4 -24.03 -13.51 -1.89
N GLU A 5 -22.91 -12.87 -2.20
CA GLU A 5 -22.01 -13.29 -3.29
C GLU A 5 -21.09 -14.45 -2.88
N ALA A 6 -20.62 -14.47 -1.63
CA ALA A 6 -19.90 -15.61 -1.10
C ALA A 6 -20.80 -16.86 -1.03
N ALA A 7 -22.08 -16.69 -0.67
CA ALA A 7 -23.04 -17.78 -0.69
C ALA A 7 -23.36 -18.25 -2.13
N GLU A 8 -23.49 -17.33 -3.09
CA GLU A 8 -23.73 -17.68 -4.50
C GLU A 8 -22.54 -18.42 -5.11
N LEU A 9 -21.31 -17.91 -4.95
CA LEU A 9 -20.09 -18.58 -5.39
C LEU A 9 -19.97 -19.96 -4.74
N GLY A 10 -20.20 -20.05 -3.43
CA GLY A 10 -20.16 -21.31 -2.70
C GLY A 10 -21.15 -22.34 -3.23
N ARG A 11 -22.39 -21.92 -3.51
CA ARG A 11 -23.45 -22.77 -4.08
C ARG A 11 -23.07 -23.28 -5.48
N LEU A 12 -22.54 -22.40 -6.33
CA LEU A 12 -22.10 -22.77 -7.68
C LEU A 12 -20.92 -23.73 -7.64
N LEU A 13 -19.97 -23.53 -6.72
CA LEU A 13 -18.86 -24.45 -6.49
C LEU A 13 -19.38 -25.81 -6.03
N ALA A 14 -20.24 -25.87 -5.02
CA ALA A 14 -20.85 -27.12 -4.55
C ALA A 14 -21.56 -27.87 -5.69
N GLU A 15 -22.30 -27.15 -6.52
CA GLU A 15 -22.98 -27.69 -7.70
C GLU A 15 -22.01 -28.31 -8.71
N HIS A 16 -20.94 -27.60 -9.09
CA HIS A 16 -19.93 -28.11 -10.02
C HIS A 16 -19.08 -29.23 -9.40
N GLY A 17 -18.88 -29.20 -8.07
CA GLY A 17 -18.09 -30.15 -7.32
C GLY A 17 -18.73 -31.50 -7.09
N ARG A 18 -20.02 -31.67 -7.43
CA ARG A 18 -20.73 -32.96 -7.31
C ARG A 18 -20.01 -34.07 -8.08
N ALA A 19 -19.60 -33.80 -9.32
CA ALA A 19 -18.88 -34.78 -10.15
C ALA A 19 -17.49 -35.13 -9.61
N ALA A 20 -16.90 -34.24 -8.80
CA ALA A 20 -15.57 -34.41 -8.20
C ALA A 20 -15.63 -34.86 -6.72
N GLY A 21 -16.82 -35.22 -6.20
CA GLY A 21 -16.99 -35.83 -4.88
C GLY A 21 -16.97 -34.85 -3.70
N TRP A 22 -17.08 -33.54 -3.94
CA TRP A 22 -17.07 -32.52 -2.89
C TRP A 22 -18.30 -31.58 -2.95
N GLY A 23 -19.35 -31.97 -3.67
CA GLY A 23 -20.57 -31.17 -3.79
C GLY A 23 -21.42 -31.05 -2.53
N ASP A 24 -21.27 -31.97 -1.57
CA ASP A 24 -22.00 -31.92 -0.28
C ASP A 24 -21.30 -31.06 0.79
N ARG A 25 -20.19 -30.41 0.43
CA ARG A 25 -19.45 -29.53 1.34
C ARG A 25 -20.22 -28.21 1.54
N ASP A 26 -20.06 -27.63 2.73
CA ASP A 26 -20.65 -26.33 3.04
C ASP A 26 -20.19 -25.26 2.01
N PRO A 27 -21.13 -24.56 1.35
CA PRO A 27 -20.84 -23.47 0.41
C PRO A 27 -19.87 -22.41 0.93
N LEU A 28 -19.95 -22.02 2.21
CA LEU A 28 -19.15 -20.90 2.72
C LEU A 28 -17.65 -21.24 2.77
N PRO A 29 -17.21 -22.38 3.35
CA PRO A 29 -15.84 -22.87 3.21
C PRO A 29 -15.36 -23.01 1.76
N LEU A 30 -16.21 -23.49 0.84
CA LEU A 30 -15.84 -23.59 -0.58
C LEU A 30 -15.56 -22.21 -1.19
N ALA A 31 -16.41 -21.22 -0.93
CA ALA A 31 -16.19 -19.85 -1.39
C ALA A 31 -14.91 -19.24 -0.79
N ASN A 32 -14.62 -19.49 0.49
CA ASN A 32 -13.40 -19.02 1.14
C ASN A 32 -12.15 -19.69 0.55
N ALA A 33 -12.19 -21.00 0.30
CA ALA A 33 -11.10 -21.73 -0.34
C ALA A 33 -10.83 -21.18 -1.75
N ALA A 34 -11.88 -20.96 -2.55
CA ALA A 34 -11.74 -20.35 -3.87
C ALA A 34 -11.10 -18.96 -3.80
N ARG A 35 -11.51 -18.12 -2.84
CA ARG A 35 -10.93 -16.79 -2.63
C ARG A 35 -9.50 -16.81 -2.12
N ALA A 36 -9.09 -17.86 -1.42
CA ALA A 36 -7.73 -18.01 -0.89
C ALA A 36 -6.76 -18.63 -1.90
N LEU A 37 -7.25 -19.52 -2.77
CA LEU A 37 -6.41 -20.33 -3.66
C LEU A 37 -6.40 -19.85 -5.11
N LEU A 38 -7.44 -19.13 -5.55
CA LEU A 38 -7.51 -18.65 -6.93
C LEU A 38 -6.97 -17.21 -7.04
N PRO A 39 -6.19 -16.90 -8.08
CA PRO A 39 -5.92 -15.52 -8.47
C PRO A 39 -7.22 -14.87 -8.95
N LEU A 40 -7.75 -13.94 -8.16
CA LEU A 40 -8.99 -13.24 -8.44
C LEU A 40 -8.76 -11.75 -8.69
N VAL A 41 -9.57 -11.17 -9.56
CA VAL A 41 -9.66 -9.74 -9.83
C VAL A 41 -11.03 -9.24 -9.37
N GLN A 42 -11.04 -8.16 -8.60
CA GLN A 42 -12.27 -7.46 -8.25
C GLN A 42 -12.66 -6.46 -9.34
N LEU A 43 -13.88 -6.57 -9.84
CA LEU A 43 -14.37 -5.74 -10.93
C LEU A 43 -14.96 -4.41 -10.42
N PRO A 44 -14.85 -3.31 -11.21
CA PRO A 44 -15.58 -2.07 -10.98
C PRO A 44 -17.11 -2.27 -10.83
N PRO A 45 -17.83 -1.37 -10.16
CA PRO A 45 -17.36 -0.08 -9.62
C PRO A 45 -16.74 -0.19 -8.21
N ARG A 46 -16.75 -1.37 -7.58
CA ARG A 46 -16.05 -1.55 -6.31
C ARG A 46 -14.53 -1.49 -6.56
N ALA A 47 -13.78 -0.86 -5.66
CA ALA A 47 -12.36 -0.52 -5.84
C ALA A 47 -12.07 0.57 -6.89
N VAL A 48 -13.09 1.27 -7.39
CA VAL A 48 -12.91 2.56 -8.08
C VAL A 48 -12.96 3.69 -7.06
N TRP A 49 -12.01 4.62 -7.14
CA TRP A 49 -11.95 5.76 -6.23
C TRP A 49 -13.29 6.53 -6.20
N GLY A 50 -13.79 6.84 -5.00
CA GLY A 50 -15.04 7.57 -4.81
C GLY A 50 -16.32 6.80 -5.17
N ARG A 51 -16.24 5.50 -5.51
CA ARG A 51 -17.41 4.68 -5.83
C ARG A 51 -17.51 3.47 -4.92
N SER A 52 -18.73 3.17 -4.49
CA SER A 52 -19.07 1.93 -3.79
C SER A 52 -19.83 0.99 -4.74
N GLY A 53 -19.85 -0.29 -4.39
CA GLY A 53 -20.49 -1.30 -5.21
C GLY A 53 -20.42 -2.67 -4.55
N ARG A 54 -21.10 -3.63 -5.17
CA ARG A 54 -21.04 -5.05 -4.80
C ARG A 54 -19.66 -5.66 -5.13
N THR A 55 -19.27 -6.75 -4.47
CA THR A 55 -17.99 -7.43 -4.75
C THR A 55 -18.19 -8.42 -5.88
N VAL A 56 -17.92 -7.96 -7.09
CA VAL A 56 -17.90 -8.85 -8.25
C VAL A 56 -16.46 -9.32 -8.47
N LEU A 57 -16.26 -10.64 -8.56
CA LEU A 57 -14.96 -11.26 -8.74
C LEU A 57 -14.93 -12.05 -10.05
N THR A 58 -13.80 -12.05 -10.73
CA THR A 58 -13.47 -12.95 -11.84
C THR A 58 -12.08 -13.54 -11.62
N THR A 59 -11.71 -14.59 -12.35
CA THR A 59 -10.33 -15.10 -12.32
C THR A 59 -9.41 -14.17 -13.08
N THR A 60 -8.16 -14.03 -12.64
CA THR A 60 -7.15 -13.21 -13.35
C THR A 60 -6.95 -13.69 -14.78
N GLN A 61 -7.01 -15.01 -15.03
CA GLN A 61 -6.94 -15.58 -16.37
C GLN A 61 -8.09 -15.11 -17.27
N ALA A 62 -9.34 -15.17 -16.79
CA ALA A 62 -10.49 -14.72 -17.56
C ALA A 62 -10.42 -13.21 -17.83
N TRP A 63 -9.97 -12.43 -16.84
CA TRP A 63 -9.79 -10.98 -16.99
C TRP A 63 -8.72 -10.61 -18.03
N LEU A 64 -7.57 -11.29 -18.01
CA LEU A 64 -6.47 -11.02 -18.94
C LEU A 64 -6.67 -11.64 -20.33
N GLY A 65 -7.64 -12.55 -20.50
CA GLY A 65 -7.87 -13.27 -21.76
C GLY A 65 -6.72 -14.20 -22.16
N ARG A 66 -5.83 -14.57 -21.23
CA ARG A 66 -4.66 -15.42 -21.49
C ARG A 66 -4.27 -16.25 -20.26
N PRO A 67 -3.63 -17.43 -20.45
CA PRO A 67 -3.12 -18.23 -19.35
C PRO A 67 -2.16 -17.47 -18.44
N LEU A 68 -2.17 -17.80 -17.15
CA LEU A 68 -1.19 -17.27 -16.19
C LEU A 68 0.14 -18.01 -16.33
N ALA A 69 1.25 -17.29 -16.13
CA ALA A 69 2.56 -17.92 -16.06
C ALA A 69 2.63 -18.84 -14.84
N THR A 70 3.19 -20.04 -15.02
CA THR A 70 3.33 -21.05 -13.96
C THR A 70 4.71 -21.01 -13.30
N ALA A 71 5.71 -20.44 -13.96
CA ALA A 71 7.05 -20.31 -13.42
C ALA A 71 7.13 -19.14 -12.42
N THR A 72 7.80 -19.37 -11.29
CA THR A 72 8.16 -18.31 -10.35
C THR A 72 9.42 -17.59 -10.82
N ALA A 73 9.50 -16.28 -10.59
CA ALA A 73 10.64 -15.44 -10.98
C ALA A 73 11.09 -14.57 -9.80
N PRO A 74 11.66 -15.17 -8.72
CA PRO A 74 12.05 -14.43 -7.53
C PRO A 74 13.11 -13.36 -7.82
N ASP A 75 14.03 -13.60 -8.75
CA ASP A 75 15.05 -12.65 -9.19
C ASP A 75 14.43 -11.36 -9.73
N GLU A 76 13.46 -11.49 -10.65
CA GLU A 76 12.76 -10.33 -11.19
C GLU A 76 11.95 -9.60 -10.13
N MET A 77 11.33 -10.34 -9.21
CA MET A 77 10.59 -9.76 -8.10
C MET A 77 11.51 -8.91 -7.21
N VAL A 78 12.68 -9.42 -6.84
CA VAL A 78 13.70 -8.68 -6.05
C VAL A 78 14.15 -7.43 -6.81
N LEU A 79 14.46 -7.54 -8.11
CA LEU A 79 14.89 -6.38 -8.90
C LEU A 79 13.80 -5.30 -9.01
N ARG A 80 12.51 -5.70 -9.13
CA ARG A 80 11.37 -4.77 -9.12
C ARG A 80 11.19 -4.10 -7.77
N TYR A 81 11.37 -4.86 -6.69
CA TYR A 81 11.34 -4.32 -5.33
C TYR A 81 12.44 -3.26 -5.14
N LEU A 82 13.69 -3.57 -5.51
CA LEU A 82 14.81 -2.62 -5.39
C LEU A 82 14.60 -1.37 -6.24
N ARG A 83 13.98 -1.49 -7.42
CA ARG A 83 13.63 -0.31 -8.24
C ARG A 83 12.68 0.66 -7.53
N ALA A 84 11.79 0.15 -6.68
CA ALA A 84 10.78 0.95 -6.01
C ALA A 84 11.20 1.40 -4.60
N PHE A 85 11.97 0.57 -3.89
CA PHE A 85 12.24 0.71 -2.45
C PHE A 85 13.72 0.54 -2.08
N GLY A 86 14.62 0.44 -3.07
CA GLY A 86 16.06 0.40 -2.82
C GLY A 86 16.59 1.76 -2.32
N PRO A 87 17.78 1.77 -1.67
CA PRO A 87 18.58 0.63 -1.22
C PRO A 87 17.93 -0.13 -0.06
N ALA A 88 18.00 -1.46 -0.02
CA ALA A 88 17.27 -2.26 0.98
C ALA A 88 18.02 -3.54 1.41
N THR A 89 17.69 -4.05 2.60
CA THR A 89 18.20 -5.34 3.09
C THR A 89 17.41 -6.51 2.51
N VAL A 90 17.96 -7.73 2.60
CA VAL A 90 17.21 -8.96 2.30
C VAL A 90 15.95 -9.07 3.18
N ALA A 91 16.05 -8.66 4.45
CA ALA A 91 14.94 -8.71 5.40
C ALA A 91 13.78 -7.81 4.95
N ASP A 92 14.07 -6.65 4.38
CA ASP A 92 13.04 -5.75 3.84
C ASP A 92 12.28 -6.41 2.69
N VAL A 93 12.98 -7.05 1.74
CA VAL A 93 12.33 -7.76 0.62
C VAL A 93 11.45 -8.92 1.12
N GLN A 94 11.91 -9.65 2.13
CA GLN A 94 11.15 -10.73 2.75
C GLN A 94 9.91 -10.21 3.47
N LYS A 95 10.04 -9.09 4.21
CA LYS A 95 8.92 -8.44 4.90
C LYS A 95 7.84 -8.03 3.90
N TRP A 96 8.24 -7.42 2.79
CA TRP A 96 7.32 -6.94 1.76
C TRP A 96 6.66 -8.08 0.99
N SER A 97 7.43 -9.08 0.55
CA SER A 97 6.90 -10.17 -0.29
C SER A 97 6.22 -11.29 0.49
N GLY A 98 6.52 -11.42 1.78
CA GLY A 98 6.15 -12.59 2.59
C GLY A 98 6.95 -13.86 2.26
N LEU A 99 7.89 -13.81 1.31
CA LEU A 99 8.76 -14.93 0.98
C LEU A 99 9.91 -15.02 1.98
N THR A 100 10.41 -16.23 2.20
CA THR A 100 11.59 -16.51 3.01
C THR A 100 12.73 -17.01 2.13
N ARG A 101 13.94 -17.08 2.70
CA ARG A 101 15.14 -17.60 2.02
C ARG A 101 15.51 -16.80 0.75
N LEU A 102 15.28 -15.49 0.77
CA LEU A 102 15.68 -14.62 -0.36
C LEU A 102 17.18 -14.30 -0.39
N GLY A 103 17.96 -14.74 0.60
CA GLY A 103 19.42 -14.60 0.60
C GLY A 103 20.07 -15.20 -0.64
N GLU A 104 19.73 -16.45 -0.98
CA GLU A 104 20.26 -17.14 -2.18
C GLU A 104 19.89 -16.43 -3.50
N VAL A 105 18.75 -15.74 -3.52
CA VAL A 105 18.30 -14.95 -4.68
C VAL A 105 19.16 -13.69 -4.79
N VAL A 106 19.37 -12.99 -3.67
CA VAL A 106 20.20 -11.78 -3.63
C VAL A 106 21.66 -12.11 -3.92
N ASP A 107 22.21 -13.21 -3.41
CA ASP A 107 23.59 -13.64 -3.69
C ASP A 107 23.84 -13.86 -5.19
N ARG A 108 22.90 -14.53 -5.88
CA ARG A 108 22.95 -14.71 -7.33
C ARG A 108 22.84 -13.39 -8.09
N LEU A 109 22.06 -12.44 -7.57
CA LEU A 109 21.91 -11.11 -8.17
C LEU A 109 23.07 -10.17 -7.84
N ARG A 110 23.83 -10.42 -6.77
CA ARG A 110 24.86 -9.54 -6.23
C ARG A 110 25.84 -8.97 -7.28
N PRO A 111 26.32 -9.73 -8.28
CA PRO A 111 27.20 -9.19 -9.33
C PRO A 111 26.56 -8.07 -10.18
N ARG A 112 25.24 -7.91 -10.14
CA ARG A 112 24.46 -6.91 -10.89
C ARG A 112 23.92 -5.79 -9.99
N LEU A 113 24.22 -5.82 -8.70
CA LEU A 113 23.70 -4.88 -7.70
C LEU A 113 24.82 -4.01 -7.14
N LEU A 114 24.45 -2.81 -6.74
CA LEU A 114 25.30 -1.98 -5.89
C LEU A 114 25.12 -2.44 -4.43
N VAL A 115 26.24 -2.59 -3.72
CA VAL A 115 26.25 -2.94 -2.30
C VAL A 115 26.67 -1.70 -1.50
N LEU A 116 25.79 -1.26 -0.62
CA LEU A 116 25.95 -0.13 0.29
C LEU A 116 25.94 -0.64 1.73
N ARG A 117 26.24 0.25 2.69
CA ARG A 117 26.11 -0.05 4.12
C ARG A 117 25.35 1.06 4.83
N ASP A 118 24.53 0.67 5.79
CA ASP A 118 23.91 1.62 6.71
C ASP A 118 24.86 1.99 7.87
N GLU A 119 24.38 2.85 8.76
CA GLU A 119 25.10 3.32 9.96
C GLU A 119 25.46 2.21 10.95
N THR A 120 24.77 1.07 10.89
CA THR A 120 25.04 -0.12 11.71
C THR A 120 26.02 -1.09 11.04
N GLY A 121 26.37 -0.81 9.78
CA GLY A 121 27.22 -1.65 8.93
C GLY A 121 26.46 -2.75 8.18
N ALA A 122 25.12 -2.80 8.25
CA ALA A 122 24.34 -3.80 7.53
C ALA A 122 24.39 -3.56 6.01
N GLU A 123 24.49 -4.63 5.23
CA GLU A 123 24.49 -4.52 3.76
C GLU A 123 23.10 -4.10 3.24
N LEU A 124 23.11 -3.08 2.39
CA LEU A 124 21.97 -2.62 1.60
C LEU A 124 22.26 -2.89 0.13
N PHE A 125 21.29 -3.43 -0.58
CA PHE A 125 21.37 -3.71 -2.01
C PHE A 125 20.55 -2.70 -2.78
N ASP A 126 21.06 -2.23 -3.91
CA ASP A 126 20.35 -1.31 -4.80
C ASP A 126 20.69 -1.57 -6.28
N LEU A 127 19.92 -1.01 -7.19
CA LEU A 127 20.26 -1.03 -8.61
C LEU A 127 21.40 -0.03 -8.88
N PRO A 128 22.39 -0.37 -9.72
CA PRO A 128 23.50 0.54 -10.04
C PRO A 128 23.05 1.93 -10.49
N ASP A 129 21.99 1.98 -11.31
CA ASP A 129 21.48 3.23 -11.89
C ASP A 129 20.28 3.84 -11.12
N ALA A 130 19.95 3.32 -9.92
CA ALA A 130 18.86 3.89 -9.13
C ALA A 130 19.17 5.34 -8.71
N PRO A 131 18.17 6.24 -8.72
CA PRO A 131 18.36 7.61 -8.25
C PRO A 131 18.77 7.65 -6.78
N ARG A 132 19.87 8.33 -6.47
CA ARG A 132 20.34 8.57 -5.11
C ARG A 132 20.64 10.06 -4.94
N PRO A 133 19.61 10.89 -4.67
CA PRO A 133 19.80 12.31 -4.44
C PRO A 133 20.74 12.57 -3.27
N GLY A 134 21.51 13.66 -3.32
CA GLY A 134 22.41 14.04 -2.24
C GLY A 134 21.66 14.41 -0.96
N PRO A 135 22.33 14.43 0.21
CA PRO A 135 21.71 14.70 1.51
C PRO A 135 21.04 16.07 1.58
N ASP A 136 21.54 17.06 0.84
CA ASP A 136 20.99 18.42 0.80
C ASP A 136 19.81 18.56 -0.20
N THR A 137 19.36 17.46 -0.82
CA THR A 137 18.23 17.51 -1.75
C THR A 137 16.95 17.80 -0.97
N PRO A 138 16.24 18.91 -1.27
CA PRO A 138 15.00 19.22 -0.58
C PRO A 138 13.95 18.12 -0.79
N VAL A 139 13.36 17.63 0.30
CA VAL A 139 12.30 16.61 0.24
C VAL A 139 10.94 17.29 0.42
N PRO A 140 10.13 17.41 -0.63
CA PRO A 140 8.88 18.16 -0.56
C PRO A 140 7.83 17.42 0.27
N VAL A 141 6.84 18.17 0.75
CA VAL A 141 5.65 17.61 1.40
C VAL A 141 4.90 16.67 0.46
N ARG A 142 4.49 15.50 0.96
CA ARG A 142 3.69 14.51 0.21
C ARG A 142 2.61 13.88 1.08
N PHE A 143 1.39 13.80 0.56
CA PHE A 143 0.31 13.04 1.18
C PHE A 143 0.32 11.60 0.66
N LEU A 144 0.42 10.66 1.58
CA LEU A 144 0.35 9.24 1.31
C LEU A 144 -1.06 8.71 1.67
N PRO A 145 -1.69 7.88 0.82
CA PRO A 145 -2.95 7.25 1.14
C PRO A 145 -2.83 6.23 2.30
N GLU A 146 -3.98 5.74 2.77
CA GLU A 146 -4.02 4.61 3.69
C GLU A 146 -3.25 3.41 3.10
N TYR A 147 -2.50 2.71 3.94
CA TYR A 147 -1.67 1.55 3.57
C TYR A 147 -0.63 1.81 2.47
N ASP A 148 -0.11 3.04 2.36
CA ASP A 148 0.93 3.31 1.37
C ASP A 148 2.19 2.46 1.59
N ASN A 149 2.74 1.94 0.48
CA ASN A 149 3.88 1.03 0.49
C ASN A 149 5.16 1.66 1.03
N VAL A 150 5.32 2.99 1.00
CA VAL A 150 6.47 3.68 1.61
C VAL A 150 6.63 3.32 3.09
N LEU A 151 5.52 3.05 3.79
CA LEU A 151 5.52 2.69 5.22
C LEU A 151 5.52 1.18 5.48
N LEU A 152 5.16 0.36 4.49
CA LEU A 152 4.91 -1.07 4.65
C LEU A 152 5.96 -1.97 4.02
N SER A 153 6.80 -1.44 3.14
CA SER A 153 7.73 -2.22 2.32
C SER A 153 9.08 -2.51 2.98
N TYR A 154 9.26 -2.15 4.25
CA TYR A 154 10.52 -2.32 4.98
C TYR A 154 10.31 -3.13 6.26
N ALA A 155 11.29 -3.95 6.62
CA ALA A 155 11.34 -4.69 7.88
C ALA A 155 11.46 -3.74 9.06
N ALA A 156 12.34 -2.74 8.94
CA ALA A 156 12.42 -1.64 9.87
C ALA A 156 11.45 -0.52 9.44
N GLY A 157 10.44 -0.24 10.27
CA GLY A 157 9.46 0.84 10.03
C GLY A 157 9.98 2.25 10.31
N THR A 158 11.29 2.42 10.46
CA THR A 158 11.92 3.67 10.92
C THR A 158 12.46 4.54 9.80
N ARG A 159 12.46 4.07 8.54
CA ARG A 159 13.02 4.82 7.40
C ARG A 159 12.34 6.15 7.13
N ALA A 160 11.01 6.19 7.28
CA ALA A 160 10.20 7.38 7.02
C ALA A 160 9.41 7.83 8.26
N SER A 161 9.68 7.28 9.44
CA SER A 161 8.95 7.61 10.66
C SER A 161 9.84 7.43 11.88
N SER A 162 9.79 8.36 12.83
CA SER A 162 10.37 8.08 14.14
C SER A 162 9.58 6.95 14.83
N GLU A 163 10.21 6.24 15.76
CA GLU A 163 9.51 5.21 16.54
C GLU A 163 8.35 5.80 17.36
N ALA A 164 8.49 7.06 17.83
CA ALA A 164 7.43 7.78 18.53
C ALA A 164 6.23 8.08 17.61
N ASP A 165 6.48 8.56 16.39
CA ASP A 165 5.44 8.83 15.39
C ASP A 165 4.77 7.54 14.92
N ARG A 166 5.54 6.45 14.77
CA ARG A 166 5.02 5.14 14.36
C ARG A 166 3.99 4.60 15.35
N ARG A 167 4.21 4.83 16.66
CA ARG A 167 3.21 4.49 17.69
C ARG A 167 1.87 5.20 17.49
N ARG A 168 1.90 6.42 16.96
CA ARG A 168 0.69 7.23 16.67
C ARG A 168 -0.05 6.74 15.43
N LEU A 169 0.55 5.88 14.60
CA LEU A 169 -0.07 5.30 13.41
C LEU A 169 -0.87 4.03 13.70
N PHE A 170 -0.73 3.42 14.88
CA PHE A 170 -1.54 2.27 15.24
C PHE A 170 -2.99 2.70 15.46
N ARG A 171 -3.88 2.11 14.68
CA ARG A 171 -5.33 2.21 14.84
C ARG A 171 -5.92 0.82 15.11
N PRO A 172 -7.11 0.74 15.72
CA PRO A 172 -7.81 -0.53 15.90
C PRO A 172 -7.89 -1.33 14.58
N ASN A 173 -7.88 -2.65 14.69
CA ASN A 173 -7.95 -3.59 13.56
C ASN A 173 -6.77 -3.51 12.56
N GLY A 174 -5.63 -2.95 12.96
CA GLY A 174 -4.43 -2.89 12.13
C GLY A 174 -4.51 -1.89 10.99
N ILE A 175 -5.42 -0.91 11.08
CA ILE A 175 -5.55 0.14 10.07
C ILE A 175 -4.32 1.04 10.10
N ILE A 176 -3.72 1.25 8.92
CA ILE A 176 -2.65 2.22 8.72
C ILE A 176 -3.26 3.45 8.06
N PRO A 177 -3.35 4.59 8.78
CA PRO A 177 -4.05 5.78 8.28
C PRO A 177 -3.29 6.41 7.11
N ALA A 178 -3.99 7.28 6.38
CA ALA A 178 -3.34 8.16 5.42
C ALA A 178 -2.42 9.14 6.17
N THR A 179 -1.19 9.31 5.68
CA THR A 179 -0.13 10.06 6.36
C THR A 179 0.36 11.21 5.51
N VAL A 180 1.01 12.19 6.14
CA VAL A 180 1.70 13.28 5.44
C VAL A 180 3.18 13.25 5.79
N LEU A 181 4.01 13.28 4.75
CA LEU A 181 5.45 13.43 4.85
C LEU A 181 5.80 14.92 4.85
N VAL A 182 6.67 15.31 5.77
CA VAL A 182 7.37 16.59 5.79
C VAL A 182 8.85 16.24 5.90
N ASP A 183 9.66 16.72 4.96
CA ASP A 183 11.09 16.42 4.87
C ASP A 183 11.37 14.90 4.84
N GLY A 184 10.55 14.14 4.11
CA GLY A 184 10.66 12.68 3.99
C GLY A 184 10.15 11.86 5.17
N PHE A 185 9.75 12.50 6.27
CA PHE A 185 9.25 11.80 7.46
C PHE A 185 7.76 12.04 7.70
N VAL A 186 7.07 11.01 8.21
CA VAL A 186 5.70 11.11 8.68
C VAL A 186 5.63 12.12 9.82
N ARG A 187 4.83 13.17 9.63
CA ARG A 187 4.59 14.24 10.61
C ARG A 187 3.12 14.49 10.88
N GLY A 188 2.23 13.65 10.37
CA GLY A 188 0.82 13.76 10.64
C GLY A 188 0.00 12.71 9.92
N VAL A 189 -1.30 12.71 10.22
CA VAL A 189 -2.31 11.95 9.49
C VAL A 189 -3.28 12.91 8.82
N TRP A 190 -3.98 12.43 7.80
CA TRP A 190 -5.00 13.23 7.14
C TRP A 190 -6.23 12.40 6.77
N LYS A 191 -7.32 13.11 6.51
CA LYS A 191 -8.55 12.54 5.94
C LYS A 191 -9.29 13.60 5.14
N VAL A 192 -10.15 13.16 4.24
CA VAL A 192 -11.09 14.05 3.54
C VAL A 192 -12.49 13.87 4.11
N ALA A 193 -13.05 14.95 4.65
CA ALA A 193 -14.45 15.03 5.01
C ALA A 193 -15.24 15.68 3.86
N ARG A 194 -16.36 15.07 3.46
CA ARG A 194 -17.30 15.69 2.52
C ARG A 194 -18.55 16.14 3.28
N VAL A 195 -18.85 17.44 3.25
CA VAL A 195 -19.98 18.04 3.96
C VAL A 195 -20.69 19.02 3.04
N ARG A 196 -21.99 18.79 2.77
CA ARG A 196 -22.85 19.69 1.96
C ARG A 196 -22.21 20.12 0.61
N GLY A 197 -21.57 19.19 -0.09
CA GLY A 197 -20.89 19.46 -1.36
C GLY A 197 -19.46 20.02 -1.24
N ALA A 198 -19.01 20.45 -0.06
CA ALA A 198 -17.63 20.84 0.17
C ALA A 198 -16.76 19.62 0.49
N ALA A 199 -15.51 19.62 0.00
CA ALA A 199 -14.47 18.66 0.39
C ALA A 199 -13.43 19.37 1.28
N VAL A 200 -13.25 18.89 2.50
CA VAL A 200 -12.31 19.44 3.48
C VAL A 200 -11.22 18.41 3.73
N LEU A 201 -9.97 18.75 3.39
CA LEU A 201 -8.79 17.99 3.78
C LEU A 201 -8.40 18.41 5.20
N GLU A 202 -8.59 17.50 6.15
CA GLU A 202 -8.18 17.69 7.54
C GLU A 202 -6.81 17.07 7.75
N ILE A 203 -5.86 17.86 8.22
CA ILE A 203 -4.50 17.45 8.49
C ILE A 203 -4.27 17.57 9.99
N GLU A 204 -3.93 16.46 10.63
CA GLU A 204 -3.58 16.38 12.04
C GLU A 204 -2.06 16.23 12.18
N PRO A 205 -1.33 17.34 12.39
CA PRO A 205 0.10 17.28 12.60
C PRO A 205 0.44 16.71 13.99
N PHE A 206 1.57 16.02 14.07
CA PHE A 206 2.06 15.39 15.30
C PHE A 206 2.79 16.37 16.24
N ALA A 207 3.19 17.52 15.72
CA ALA A 207 3.86 18.58 16.46
C ALA A 207 3.44 19.95 15.90
N PRO A 208 3.67 21.06 16.64
CA PRO A 208 3.46 22.40 16.11
C PRO A 208 4.22 22.62 14.80
N LEU A 209 3.55 23.26 13.84
CA LEU A 209 4.11 23.53 12.51
C LEU A 209 4.77 24.91 12.48
N THR A 210 5.89 25.01 11.76
CA THR A 210 6.44 26.31 11.37
C THR A 210 5.56 26.95 10.29
N GLU A 211 5.61 28.27 10.13
CA GLU A 211 4.87 28.96 9.06
C GLU A 211 5.22 28.44 7.65
N PRO A 212 6.51 28.21 7.30
CA PRO A 212 6.85 27.64 6.00
C PRO A 212 6.26 26.25 5.77
N THR A 213 6.35 25.35 6.76
CA THR A 213 5.78 23.99 6.64
C THR A 213 4.26 24.03 6.50
N ALA A 214 3.59 24.91 7.26
CA ALA A 214 2.14 25.09 7.16
C ALA A 214 1.72 25.56 5.76
N ALA A 215 2.47 26.50 5.16
CA ALA A 215 2.22 26.97 3.80
C ALA A 215 2.42 25.85 2.76
N GLU A 216 3.47 25.03 2.89
CA GLU A 216 3.73 23.92 1.98
C GLU A 216 2.64 22.83 2.07
N LEU A 217 2.22 22.48 3.29
CA LEU A 217 1.10 21.57 3.53
C LEU A 217 -0.20 22.07 2.90
N GLN A 218 -0.49 23.36 3.00
CA GLN A 218 -1.67 23.95 2.36
C GLN A 218 -1.59 23.87 0.83
N ALA A 219 -0.44 24.21 0.24
CA ALA A 219 -0.25 24.19 -1.20
C ALA A 219 -0.35 22.77 -1.78
N GLU A 220 0.31 21.79 -1.17
CA GLU A 220 0.21 20.39 -1.59
C GLU A 220 -1.19 19.82 -1.32
N GLY A 221 -1.81 20.17 -0.20
CA GLY A 221 -3.17 19.73 0.14
C GLY A 221 -4.22 20.25 -0.84
N ALA A 222 -4.05 21.46 -1.34
CA ALA A 222 -4.90 22.03 -2.37
C ALA A 222 -4.79 21.27 -3.70
N ARG A 223 -3.57 20.87 -4.11
CA ARG A 223 -3.35 20.01 -5.28
C ARG A 223 -3.99 18.65 -5.10
N LEU A 224 -3.84 18.03 -3.94
CA LEU A 224 -4.48 16.76 -3.62
C LEU A 224 -6.01 16.87 -3.75
N LEU A 225 -6.64 17.87 -3.14
CA LEU A 225 -8.09 18.08 -3.23
C LEU A 225 -8.55 18.33 -4.66
N ALA A 226 -7.76 19.05 -5.47
CA ALA A 226 -8.08 19.25 -6.88
C ALA A 226 -8.10 17.91 -7.66
N PHE A 227 -7.25 16.96 -7.28
CA PHE A 227 -7.20 15.63 -7.86
C PHE A 227 -8.32 14.70 -7.35
N ILE A 228 -8.45 14.52 -6.03
CA ILE A 228 -9.35 13.50 -5.43
C ILE A 228 -10.79 13.98 -5.20
N ALA A 229 -11.03 15.29 -5.30
CA ALA A 229 -12.33 15.91 -5.10
C ALA A 229 -12.64 16.94 -6.22
N ALA A 230 -12.27 16.59 -7.45
CA ALA A 230 -12.50 17.41 -8.65
C ALA A 230 -13.98 17.79 -8.87
N ASP A 231 -14.90 16.98 -8.35
CA ASP A 231 -16.35 17.17 -8.42
C ASP A 231 -16.92 18.08 -7.33
N ALA A 232 -16.17 18.37 -6.26
CA ALA A 232 -16.64 19.22 -5.16
C ALA A 232 -16.61 20.71 -5.57
N PRO A 233 -17.73 21.46 -5.46
CA PRO A 233 -17.77 22.89 -5.76
C PRO A 233 -16.91 23.76 -4.84
N SER A 234 -16.62 23.28 -3.64
CA SER A 234 -15.75 23.96 -2.67
C SER A 234 -14.74 22.99 -2.08
N ARG A 235 -13.50 23.45 -1.93
CA ARG A 235 -12.36 22.67 -1.44
C ARG A 235 -11.59 23.49 -0.42
N GLN A 236 -11.33 22.91 0.74
CA GLN A 236 -10.63 23.59 1.83
C GLN A 236 -9.58 22.67 2.45
N VAL A 237 -8.38 23.21 2.69
CA VAL A 237 -7.37 22.55 3.53
C VAL A 237 -7.47 23.12 4.95
N ARG A 238 -7.52 22.24 5.94
CA ARG A 238 -7.62 22.60 7.35
C ARG A 238 -6.52 21.91 8.15
N LEU A 239 -5.61 22.72 8.69
CA LEU A 239 -4.60 22.29 9.65
C LEU A 239 -5.24 22.25 11.06
N LEU A 240 -5.27 21.08 11.67
CA LEU A 240 -5.74 20.90 13.04
C LEU A 240 -4.62 21.23 14.04
N ARG A 241 -4.99 21.47 15.30
CA ARG A 241 -4.00 21.57 16.37
C ARG A 241 -3.51 20.16 16.71
N PRO A 242 -2.20 19.96 16.95
CA PRO A 242 -1.70 18.69 17.47
C PRO A 242 -2.44 18.31 18.75
N ALA A 243 -2.74 17.02 18.93
CA ALA A 243 -3.14 16.51 20.22
C ALA A 243 -1.95 16.69 21.22
N PRO A 244 -2.23 17.02 22.50
CA PRO A 244 -1.20 17.13 23.53
C PRO A 244 -0.44 15.81 23.75
#